data_AF-A0A397IXN7-F1
#
_entry.id   AF-A0A397IXN7-F1
#
_cell.length_a   1.000
_cell.length_b   1.000
_cell.length_c   1.000
_cell.angle_alpha   90.00
_cell.angle_beta   90.00
_cell.angle_gamma   90.00
#
_symmetry.space_group_name_H-M   'P 1'
#
loop_
_entity.id
_entity.type
_entity.pdbx_description
1 polymer ?
#
loop_
_entity_poly.entity_id
_entity_poly.type
_entity_poly.pdbx_seq_one_letter_code
_entity_poly.pdbx_strand_id
1 'polypeptide(L)' 'MSTIEKSSDDSAPKSPISKLSRKAFFSYSPDENSFQLGHLGANQSIISGVLHIRYTDEKPIFAKKCKSQH' A
#
# COMPACT_ATOMS: atom_id res chain seq x y z
N MET A 1 -1.58 -4.37 -47.97
CA MET A 1 -1.58 -5.00 -46.64
C MET A 1 -0.27 -4.63 -45.97
N SER A 2 -0.31 -3.74 -44.98
CA SER A 2 0.89 -3.16 -44.37
C SER A 2 1.21 -3.89 -43.07
N THR A 3 2.33 -4.58 -43.04
CA THR A 3 2.95 -5.15 -41.83
C THR A 3 3.68 -4.03 -41.10
N ILE A 4 3.33 -3.79 -39.83
CA ILE A 4 4.12 -2.95 -38.93
C ILE A 4 4.36 -3.74 -37.65
N GLU A 5 5.65 -3.83 -37.33
CA GLU A 5 6.25 -4.73 -36.35
C GLU A 5 5.98 -4.29 -34.92
N LYS A 6 5.71 -5.27 -34.05
CA LYS A 6 5.57 -5.06 -32.61
C LYS A 6 6.98 -5.00 -32.01
N SER A 7 7.54 -3.80 -31.85
CA SER A 7 8.79 -3.58 -31.13
C SER A 7 8.60 -3.92 -29.65
N SER A 8 9.10 -5.09 -29.26
CA SER A 8 9.20 -5.54 -27.88
C SER A 8 10.53 -5.08 -27.30
N ASP A 9 10.58 -3.87 -26.74
CA ASP A 9 11.65 -3.46 -25.84
C ASP A 9 11.03 -3.11 -24.48
N ASP A 10 10.89 -4.13 -23.65
CA ASP A 10 10.55 -4.02 -22.24
C ASP A 10 11.47 -4.95 -21.46
N SER A 11 12.76 -4.62 -21.49
CA SER A 11 13.87 -5.34 -20.84
C SER A 11 14.01 -5.00 -19.36
N ALA A 12 12.96 -4.50 -18.71
CA ALA A 12 12.90 -4.46 -17.26
C ALA A 12 12.61 -5.88 -16.76
N PRO A 13 13.43 -6.46 -15.85
CA PRO A 13 13.06 -7.71 -15.22
C PRO A 13 11.72 -7.46 -14.51
N LYS A 14 10.66 -8.12 -15.01
CA LYS A 14 9.33 -8.15 -14.41
C LYS A 14 9.42 -8.94 -13.11
N SER A 15 10.09 -8.36 -12.12
CA SER A 15 10.06 -8.83 -10.75
C SER A 15 8.59 -8.99 -10.38
N PRO A 16 8.20 -10.11 -9.74
CA PRO A 16 6.80 -10.36 -9.45
C PRO A 16 6.27 -9.18 -8.64
N ILE A 17 5.28 -8.49 -9.18
CA ILE A 17 4.62 -7.36 -8.51
C ILE A 17 3.96 -7.94 -7.27
N SER A 18 4.57 -7.71 -6.12
CA SER A 18 3.98 -8.10 -4.84
C SER A 18 2.91 -7.09 -4.47
N LYS A 19 1.66 -7.55 -4.30
CA LYS A 19 0.56 -6.73 -3.77
C LYS A 19 0.79 -6.34 -2.31
N LEU A 20 1.72 -6.99 -1.62
CA LEU A 20 2.03 -6.76 -0.22
C LEU A 20 3.45 -6.26 -0.06
N SER A 21 3.62 -5.19 0.73
CA SER A 21 4.95 -4.72 1.10
C SER A 21 5.49 -5.55 2.26
N ARG A 22 6.75 -6.01 2.12
CA ARG A 22 7.47 -6.69 3.20
C ARG A 22 7.91 -5.73 4.31
N LYS A 23 7.89 -4.41 4.05
CA LYS A 23 8.36 -3.36 4.96
C LYS A 23 7.23 -2.66 5.70
N ALA A 24 6.03 -2.60 5.12
CA ALA A 24 4.89 -1.94 5.73
C ALA A 24 3.61 -2.69 5.40
N PHE A 25 2.74 -2.91 6.39
CA PHE A 25 1.48 -3.61 6.22
C PHE A 25 0.44 -3.12 7.22
N PHE A 26 -0.85 -3.23 6.87
CA PHE A 26 -1.95 -2.90 7.76
C PHE A 26 -2.50 -4.15 8.43
N SER A 27 -2.90 -4.04 9.70
CA SER A 27 -3.65 -5.07 10.43
C SER A 27 -4.88 -4.49 11.10
N TYR A 28 -5.87 -5.33 11.37
CA TYR A 28 -7.02 -4.94 12.17
C TYR A 28 -6.60 -4.41 13.54
N SER A 29 -7.42 -3.54 14.11
CA SER A 29 -7.35 -3.20 15.53
C SER A 29 -7.58 -4.46 16.38
N PRO A 30 -7.12 -4.51 17.64
CA PRO A 30 -7.52 -5.56 18.56
C PRO A 30 -9.05 -5.71 18.57
N ASP A 31 -9.53 -6.95 18.57
CA ASP A 31 -10.95 -7.33 18.57
C ASP A 31 -11.77 -6.93 17.33
N GLU A 32 -11.14 -6.34 16.30
CA GLU A 32 -11.80 -6.07 15.02
C GLU A 32 -11.49 -7.15 13.97
N ASN A 33 -12.48 -7.45 13.13
CA ASN A 33 -12.36 -8.35 11.98
C ASN A 33 -12.53 -7.65 10.62
N SER A 34 -12.77 -6.33 10.65
CA SER A 34 -12.96 -5.45 9.49
C SER A 34 -12.22 -4.15 9.73
N PHE A 35 -11.65 -3.57 8.68
CA PHE A 35 -11.06 -2.22 8.72
C PHE A 35 -12.11 -1.13 8.59
N GLN A 36 -13.31 -1.46 8.09
CA GLN A 36 -14.34 -0.49 7.79
C GLN A 36 -15.46 -0.59 8.83
N LEU A 37 -15.71 0.52 9.51
CA LEU A 37 -16.88 0.75 10.33
C LEU A 37 -17.90 1.54 9.51
N GLY A 38 -19.10 0.98 9.38
CA GLY A 38 -20.17 1.53 8.54
C GLY A 38 -20.05 1.11 7.06
N HIS A 39 -20.89 1.70 6.22
CA HIS A 39 -20.94 1.39 4.78
C HIS A 39 -20.40 2.58 3.98
N LEU A 40 -19.43 2.32 3.10
CA LEU A 40 -19.03 3.25 2.04
C LEU A 40 -20.28 3.63 1.23
N GLY A 41 -20.75 4.88 1.36
CA GLY A 41 -22.00 5.35 0.75
C GLY A 41 -22.55 6.59 1.42
N ALA A 42 -23.88 6.67 1.53
CA ALA A 42 -24.61 7.84 2.05
C ALA A 42 -24.31 8.19 3.53
N ASN A 43 -23.73 7.24 4.27
CA ASN A 43 -23.40 7.42 5.68
C ASN A 43 -21.89 7.53 5.87
N GLN A 44 -21.49 8.18 6.96
CA GLN A 44 -20.09 8.32 7.32
C GLN A 44 -19.48 6.95 7.60
N SER A 45 -18.50 6.56 6.78
CA SER A 45 -17.69 5.36 6.99
C SER A 45 -16.33 5.76 7.52
N ILE A 46 -15.82 5.00 8.48
CA ILE A 46 -14.47 5.18 9.02
C ILE A 46 -13.66 3.94 8.66
N ILE A 47 -12.45 4.16 8.14
CA ILE A 47 -11.46 3.09 8.00
C ILE A 47 -10.48 3.21 9.17
N SER A 48 -10.46 2.19 10.03
CA SER A 48 -9.62 2.10 11.22
C SER A 48 -8.74 0.85 11.17
N GLY A 49 -7.53 0.95 11.73
CA GLY A 49 -6.59 -0.17 11.82
C GLY A 49 -5.21 0.28 12.26
N VAL A 50 -4.27 -0.67 12.28
CA VAL A 50 -2.89 -0.45 12.72
C VAL A 50 -1.96 -0.56 11.52
N LEU A 51 -1.15 0.48 11.28
CA LEU A 51 -0.06 0.43 10.31
C LEU A 51 1.21 -0.08 11.00
N HIS A 52 1.70 -1.23 10.56
CA HIS A 52 2.96 -1.80 11.00
C HIS A 52 4.06 -1.43 10.03
N ILE A 53 5.20 -0.98 10.56
CA ILE A 53 6.39 -0.68 9.77
C ILE A 53 7.55 -1.50 10.33
N ARG A 54 8.13 -2.36 9.50
CA ARG A 54 9.26 -3.21 9.86
C ARG A 54 10.57 -2.51 9.53
N TYR A 55 11.42 -2.38 10.53
CA TYR A 55 12.79 -1.90 10.41
C TYR A 55 13.71 -2.72 11.30
N THR A 56 14.99 -2.72 10.94
CA THR A 56 16.05 -3.29 11.76
C THR A 56 16.83 -2.16 12.43
N ASP A 57 17.53 -2.47 13.51
CA ASP A 57 18.36 -1.48 14.21
C ASP A 57 19.49 -0.92 13.31
N GLU A 58 19.92 -1.71 12.31
CA GLU A 58 20.90 -1.30 11.29
C GLU A 58 20.34 -0.29 10.26
N LYS A 59 19.01 -0.25 10.08
CA LYS A 59 18.33 0.60 9.10
C LYS A 59 17.10 1.24 9.73
N PRO A 60 17.30 2.16 10.69
CA PRO A 60 16.22 2.82 11.39
C PRO A 60 15.40 3.69 10.44
N ILE A 61 14.12 3.84 10.74
CA ILE A 61 13.22 4.68 9.96
C ILE A 61 13.20 6.07 10.58
N PHE A 62 13.62 7.05 9.80
CA PHE A 62 13.48 8.46 10.15
C PHE A 62 12.09 8.95 9.77
N ALA A 63 11.19 9.00 10.76
CA ALA A 63 9.86 9.56 10.58
C ALA A 63 9.84 11.05 10.93
N LYS A 64 9.28 11.88 10.04
CA LYS A 64 9.00 13.30 10.31
C LYS A 64 7.49 13.52 10.27
N LYS A 65 6.95 14.19 11.28
CA LYS A 65 5.54 14.61 11.26
C LYS A 65 5.37 15.66 10.17
N CYS A 66 4.69 15.30 9.10
CA CYS A 66 4.21 16.27 8.11
C CYS A 66 2.92 16.89 8.64
N LYS A 67 2.78 18.22 8.52
CA LYS A 67 1.48 18.87 8.76
C LYS A 67 0.61 18.64 7.52
N SER A 68 -0.61 18.16 7.72
CA SER A 68 -1.63 18.21 6.67
C SER A 68 -1.91 19.68 6.37
N GLN A 69 -1.73 20.11 5.12
CA GLN A 69 -2.26 21.40 4.68
C GLN A 69 -3.74 21.17 4.38
N HIS A 70 -4.60 21.64 5.28
CA HIS A 70 -6.01 21.86 5.01
C HIS A 70 -6.20 23.36 4.75
#